data_AF-A0A8J6CJW6-F1
#
_entry.id   AF-A0A8J6CJW6-F1
#
_cell.length_a   1.000
_cell.length_b   1.000
_cell.length_c   1.000
_cell.angle_alpha   90.00
_cell.angle_beta   90.00
_cell.angle_gamma   90.00
#
_symmetry.space_group_name_H-M   'P 1'
#
loop_
_entity.id
_entity.type
_entity.pdbx_description
1 polymer ?
#
loop_
_entity_poly.entity_id
_entity_poly.type
_entity_poly.pdbx_seq_one_letter_code
_entity_poly.pdbx_strand_id
1 'polypeptide(L)'
;MGEHAKIFPGFWPYGDQVILGCIHKVGLGRFKGLVSTTAFLFLFSFPIIQGSPLAHMSFTSRSNKKPHERVEFPLNCSVATLQGKKCPNKYPSVFEPDESSTETCPDYFRWIHQDLQLWKTSGITEDMIERGKASAHFRLVIVGGNVYVEKYTRPYQTRDVFTKWGILQLLRLYPGKVPDLDILFYSGDETKIMRSDYQGPNSTLAPPLAEVNIMPWEDMLRAIKKGRKRTKWEQREPYAFWKGSTWSVSKKYILACDSMTLMIKPRYFDFFSRSMMPMQHYWPIRRQDKCRDLKFAVEWGNNHTQQAQDIGKAGSKFIEEILTMRNVYDYMFHLLNEYSKLLKYKPTVPSKARRICVESTACKQKGVWKEFLFQSLVKSPSHKPPCELPPPYEPQAIQASMDKIANIDKQVENWGNVYWNKLNDTNQ
;
A
#
# COMPACT_ATOMS: atom_id res chain seq x y z
N MET A 1 41.60 10.98 12.02
CA MET A 1 40.90 10.15 13.02
C MET A 1 39.42 10.26 12.71
N GLY A 2 38.90 9.35 11.88
CA GLY A 2 37.53 9.40 11.39
C GLY A 2 36.57 8.73 12.38
N GLU A 3 35.47 9.39 12.72
CA GLU A 3 34.38 8.73 13.42
C GLU A 3 33.82 7.61 12.55
N HIS A 4 34.05 6.36 12.97
CA HIS A 4 33.47 5.19 12.33
C HIS A 4 31.93 5.27 12.34
N ALA A 5 31.29 4.86 11.23
CA ALA A 5 29.84 4.74 11.14
C ALA A 5 29.30 3.85 12.29
N LYS A 6 28.51 4.44 13.18
CA LYS A 6 27.89 3.73 14.31
C LYS A 6 26.63 3.00 13.85
N ILE A 7 26.72 1.67 13.77
CA ILE A 7 25.62 0.74 13.55
C ILE A 7 25.04 0.39 14.93
N PHE A 8 23.78 0.77 15.22
CA PHE A 8 23.15 0.42 16.50
C PHE A 8 22.67 -1.04 16.49
N PRO A 9 22.99 -1.86 17.52
CA PRO A 9 22.56 -3.26 17.57
C PRO A 9 21.07 -3.35 17.93
N GLY A 10 20.26 -3.83 16.98
CA GLY A 10 18.92 -4.36 17.23
C GLY A 10 18.96 -5.88 17.28
N PHE A 11 18.22 -6.48 18.21
CA PHE A 11 18.15 -7.92 18.46
C PHE A 11 17.74 -8.72 17.21
N TRP A 12 18.50 -9.78 16.90
CA TRP A 12 18.42 -10.55 15.64
C TRP A 12 17.94 -11.99 15.91
N PRO A 13 16.74 -12.35 15.45
CA PRO A 13 16.52 -13.70 14.97
C PRO A 13 15.85 -13.68 13.58
N TYR A 14 16.53 -14.28 12.60
CA TYR A 14 16.00 -14.81 11.34
C TYR A 14 14.71 -14.15 10.78
N GLY A 15 14.88 -13.06 10.04
CA GLY A 15 13.81 -12.39 9.30
C GLY A 15 14.27 -11.97 7.91
N ASP A 16 13.47 -12.31 6.89
CA ASP A 16 13.83 -12.23 5.48
C ASP A 16 13.07 -11.14 4.72
N GLN A 17 12.92 -9.98 5.35
CA GLN A 17 12.66 -8.66 4.77
C GLN A 17 12.61 -7.70 5.95
N VAL A 18 13.52 -6.73 6.00
CA VAL A 18 13.61 -5.77 7.09
C VAL A 18 13.76 -4.39 6.43
N ILE A 19 13.07 -3.36 6.91
CA ILE A 19 13.53 -2.22 7.75
C ILE A 19 12.48 -1.09 7.57
N LEU A 20 12.55 0.09 8.24
CA LEU A 20 11.45 0.94 8.72
C LEU A 20 11.69 2.47 8.54
N GLY A 21 10.60 3.26 8.62
CA GLY A 21 10.52 4.69 8.32
C GLY A 21 10.67 5.65 9.52
N CYS A 22 10.67 6.95 9.20
CA CYS A 22 10.81 8.07 10.12
C CYS A 22 9.64 8.19 11.11
N ILE A 23 9.83 7.78 12.37
CA ILE A 23 9.00 8.24 13.49
C ILE A 23 9.91 8.56 14.67
N HIS A 24 10.04 9.85 15.00
CA HIS A 24 10.54 10.28 16.31
C HIS A 24 9.42 10.11 17.35
N LYS A 25 9.82 9.67 18.56
CA LYS A 25 8.98 9.44 19.74
C LYS A 25 7.93 10.55 19.95
N VAL A 26 6.66 10.21 19.89
CA VAL A 26 5.60 11.01 20.53
C VAL A 26 5.48 10.49 21.96
N GLY A 27 6.10 11.20 22.90
CA GLY A 27 5.89 10.94 24.33
C GLY A 27 4.51 11.43 24.75
N LEU A 28 3.71 10.53 25.32
CA LEU A 28 2.53 10.91 26.12
C LEU A 28 3.03 11.63 27.39
N GLY A 29 3.05 12.96 27.34
CA GLY A 29 3.24 13.82 28.51
C GLY A 29 1.92 14.03 29.24
N ARG A 30 1.82 13.51 30.46
CA ARG A 30 0.81 13.88 31.47
C ARG A 30 0.85 15.39 31.70
N PHE A 31 -0.23 16.09 31.37
CA PHE A 31 -0.47 17.45 31.87
C PHE A 31 -1.00 17.37 33.31
N LYS A 32 -0.15 17.72 34.28
CA LYS A 32 -0.59 18.33 35.54
C LYS A 32 -0.40 19.84 35.38
N GLY A 33 -1.43 20.59 35.73
CA GLY A 33 -1.58 21.99 35.38
C GLY A 33 -0.61 22.95 36.09
N LEU A 34 -0.60 24.17 35.59
CA LEU A 34 -0.56 25.36 36.42
C LEU A 34 -1.27 26.49 35.68
N VAL A 35 -2.14 27.17 36.41
CA VAL A 35 -2.88 28.37 36.04
C VAL A 35 -1.90 29.55 36.06
N SER A 36 -1.94 30.44 35.06
CA SER A 36 -1.68 31.85 35.31
C SER A 36 -2.32 32.72 34.23
N THR A 37 -3.25 33.54 34.70
CA THR A 37 -3.94 34.63 34.02
C THR A 37 -3.00 35.71 33.52
N THR A 38 -3.26 36.28 32.34
CA THR A 38 -3.29 37.75 32.15
C THR A 38 -3.82 38.09 30.76
N ALA A 39 -4.83 38.95 30.76
CA ALA A 39 -5.42 39.60 29.59
C ALA A 39 -4.53 40.76 29.11
N PHE A 40 -4.50 41.05 27.80
CA PHE A 40 -4.31 42.41 27.29
C PHE A 40 -4.97 42.59 25.92
N LEU A 41 -5.87 43.56 25.88
CA LEU A 41 -6.54 44.15 24.71
C LEU A 41 -5.56 45.05 23.96
N PHE A 42 -5.63 45.08 22.63
CA PHE A 42 -5.32 46.31 21.88
C PHE A 42 -6.24 46.46 20.65
N LEU A 43 -6.85 47.64 20.58
CA LEU A 43 -7.74 48.15 19.55
C LEU A 43 -6.95 49.01 18.54
N PHE A 44 -7.35 48.89 17.27
CA PHE A 44 -7.31 49.82 16.13
C PHE A 44 -6.05 50.63 15.78
N SER A 45 -5.68 50.59 14.49
CA SER A 45 -5.64 51.76 13.58
C SER A 45 -5.48 51.33 12.11
N PHE A 46 -6.37 51.81 11.24
CA PHE A 46 -6.24 51.82 9.77
C PHE A 46 -5.25 52.92 9.33
N PRO A 47 -4.70 52.84 8.11
CA PRO A 47 -5.15 53.83 7.13
C PRO A 47 -5.43 53.28 5.73
N ILE A 48 -6.34 54.00 5.08
CA ILE A 48 -6.89 53.85 3.73
C ILE A 48 -5.89 54.39 2.70
N ILE A 49 -5.70 53.70 1.56
CA ILE A 49 -5.25 54.31 0.30
C ILE A 49 -6.18 53.82 -0.83
N GLN A 50 -6.77 54.79 -1.54
CA GLN A 50 -7.66 54.66 -2.70
C GLN A 50 -6.89 54.61 -4.04
N GLY A 51 -7.50 53.95 -5.04
CA GLY A 51 -7.35 54.15 -6.50
C GLY A 51 -6.25 53.30 -7.17
N SER A 52 -6.43 52.63 -8.32
CA SER A 52 -7.36 52.77 -9.47
C SER A 52 -7.30 51.48 -10.34
N PRO A 53 -8.17 51.30 -11.36
CA PRO A 53 -8.67 49.99 -11.78
C PRO A 53 -7.94 49.39 -13.00
N LEU A 54 -7.88 48.05 -13.08
CA LEU A 54 -7.52 47.37 -14.33
C LEU A 54 -8.28 46.05 -14.49
N ALA A 55 -9.19 46.09 -15.46
CA ALA A 55 -9.74 45.00 -16.27
C ALA A 55 -10.34 43.78 -15.56
N HIS A 56 -11.67 43.81 -15.43
CA HIS A 56 -12.48 42.59 -15.48
C HIS A 56 -12.21 41.84 -16.78
N MET A 57 -11.48 40.72 -16.72
CA MET A 57 -11.50 39.72 -17.76
C MET A 57 -12.56 38.67 -17.39
N SER A 58 -13.77 38.94 -17.83
CA SER A 58 -14.89 37.99 -17.78
C SER A 58 -14.60 36.82 -18.71
N PHE A 59 -14.09 35.72 -18.17
CA PHE A 59 -14.15 34.42 -18.85
C PHE A 59 -15.43 33.70 -18.42
N THR A 60 -16.52 33.98 -19.13
CA THR A 60 -17.73 33.15 -19.10
C THR A 60 -17.47 31.89 -19.92
N SER A 61 -17.05 30.81 -19.26
CA SER A 61 -17.34 29.46 -19.74
C SER A 61 -18.48 28.88 -18.92
N ARG A 62 -19.70 29.16 -19.35
CA ARG A 62 -20.93 28.59 -18.78
C ARG A 62 -21.04 27.14 -19.22
N SER A 63 -20.36 26.24 -18.50
CA SER A 63 -20.66 24.80 -18.58
C SER A 63 -22.05 24.58 -17.98
N ASN A 64 -23.07 24.41 -18.84
CA ASN A 64 -24.41 23.95 -18.46
C ASN A 64 -24.38 22.46 -18.07
N LYS A 65 -23.57 22.07 -17.08
CA LYS A 65 -23.78 20.80 -16.38
C LYS A 65 -24.63 21.11 -15.16
N LYS A 66 -25.87 20.60 -15.14
CA LYS A 66 -26.69 20.58 -13.91
C LYS A 66 -25.82 20.00 -12.79
N PRO A 67 -25.85 20.53 -11.56
CA PRO A 67 -25.19 19.87 -10.45
C PRO A 67 -25.84 18.48 -10.31
N HIS A 68 -25.13 17.43 -10.70
CA HIS A 68 -25.57 16.08 -10.38
C HIS A 68 -25.59 15.98 -8.86
N GLU A 69 -26.76 15.72 -8.30
CA GLU A 69 -26.95 15.50 -6.87
C GLU A 69 -26.01 14.36 -6.45
N ARG A 70 -25.00 14.68 -5.65
CA ARG A 70 -23.98 13.70 -5.25
C ARG A 70 -24.67 12.66 -4.38
N VAL A 71 -24.81 11.45 -4.90
CA VAL A 71 -25.35 10.32 -4.13
C VAL A 71 -24.36 10.00 -3.01
N GLU A 72 -24.69 10.43 -1.79
CA GLU A 72 -23.91 10.10 -0.61
C GLU A 72 -24.38 8.79 0.01
N PHE A 73 -23.42 8.03 0.52
CA PHE A 73 -23.63 6.74 1.16
C PHE A 73 -23.32 6.81 2.66
N PRO A 74 -24.19 7.42 3.47
CA PRO A 74 -23.93 7.55 4.90
C PRO A 74 -23.91 6.16 5.57
N LEU A 75 -22.88 5.91 6.37
CA LEU A 75 -22.80 4.70 7.18
C LEU A 75 -23.55 4.92 8.50
N ASN A 76 -24.65 4.18 8.72
CA ASN A 76 -25.48 4.31 9.91
C ASN A 76 -25.41 3.07 10.82
N CYS A 77 -24.68 3.16 11.93
CA CYS A 77 -24.58 2.07 12.90
C CYS A 77 -25.77 1.95 13.86
N SER A 78 -26.59 2.99 14.00
CA SER A 78 -27.77 2.97 14.87
C SER A 78 -28.86 2.07 14.28
N VAL A 79 -29.08 2.15 12.96
CA VAL A 79 -30.06 1.30 12.23
C VAL A 79 -29.62 -0.17 12.17
N ALA A 80 -28.31 -0.43 12.04
CA ALA A 80 -27.76 -1.79 11.99
C ALA A 80 -27.96 -2.57 13.30
N THR A 81 -28.07 -1.85 14.42
CA THR A 81 -28.31 -2.42 15.76
C THR A 81 -29.80 -2.78 15.94
N LEU A 82 -30.71 -1.99 15.37
CA LEU A 82 -32.16 -2.18 15.46
C LEU A 82 -32.72 -3.24 14.48
N GLN A 83 -32.16 -3.36 13.27
CA GLN A 83 -32.64 -4.29 12.23
C GLN A 83 -31.94 -5.66 12.24
N GLY A 84 -31.26 -6.03 13.33
CA GLY A 84 -30.66 -7.36 13.48
C GLY A 84 -29.58 -7.68 12.43
N LYS A 85 -28.57 -6.81 12.27
CA LYS A 85 -27.40 -7.04 11.39
C LYS A 85 -27.76 -7.34 9.92
N LYS A 86 -28.90 -6.89 9.39
CA LYS A 86 -29.22 -7.02 7.97
C LYS A 86 -28.55 -5.90 7.17
N CYS A 87 -28.03 -6.25 6.00
CA CYS A 87 -27.42 -5.29 5.09
C CYS A 87 -28.52 -4.43 4.44
N PRO A 88 -28.44 -3.09 4.56
CA PRO A 88 -29.45 -2.22 3.97
C PRO A 88 -29.38 -2.30 2.44
N ASN A 89 -30.54 -2.40 1.78
CA ASN A 89 -30.65 -2.35 0.32
C ASN A 89 -30.72 -0.90 -0.20
N LYS A 90 -30.06 0.05 0.49
CA LYS A 90 -30.20 1.49 0.24
C LYS A 90 -29.16 2.07 -0.72
N TYR A 91 -28.16 1.28 -1.11
CA TYR A 91 -27.09 1.74 -2.01
C TYR A 91 -27.44 1.37 -3.45
N PRO A 92 -27.19 2.26 -4.43
CA PRO A 92 -27.38 1.96 -5.84
C PRO A 92 -26.52 0.75 -6.21
N SER A 93 -27.13 -0.22 -6.86
CA SER A 93 -26.46 -1.42 -7.35
C SER A 93 -25.70 -1.17 -8.65
N VAL A 94 -26.02 -0.08 -9.36
CA VAL A 94 -25.42 0.33 -10.63
C VAL A 94 -25.26 1.85 -10.62
N PHE A 95 -24.11 2.32 -11.09
CA PHE A 95 -23.85 3.73 -11.32
C PHE A 95 -23.11 3.90 -12.64
N GLU A 96 -23.64 4.74 -13.53
CA GLU A 96 -22.95 5.10 -14.76
C GLU A 96 -22.15 6.39 -14.55
N PRO A 97 -20.83 6.39 -14.82
CA PRO A 97 -19.99 7.57 -14.66
C PRO A 97 -20.38 8.71 -15.60
N ASP A 98 -20.24 9.95 -15.12
CA ASP A 98 -20.52 11.16 -15.91
C ASP A 98 -19.40 11.49 -16.92
N GLU A 99 -18.22 10.89 -16.73
CA GLU A 99 -17.02 11.13 -17.53
C GLU A 99 -16.60 9.86 -18.28
N SER A 100 -16.13 10.02 -19.51
CA SER A 100 -15.37 8.98 -20.21
C SER A 100 -13.92 8.99 -19.71
N SER A 101 -13.36 7.83 -19.38
CA SER A 101 -11.92 7.73 -19.13
C SER A 101 -11.20 7.32 -20.41
N THR A 102 -10.16 8.07 -20.77
CA THR A 102 -9.14 7.66 -21.74
C THR A 102 -7.78 7.46 -21.04
N GLU A 103 -7.78 7.48 -19.70
CA GLU A 103 -6.57 7.37 -18.90
C GLU A 103 -6.13 5.90 -18.84
N THR A 104 -4.94 5.61 -19.34
CA THR A 104 -4.30 4.30 -19.18
C THR A 104 -3.83 4.12 -17.74
N CYS A 105 -4.04 2.95 -17.15
CA CYS A 105 -3.55 2.65 -15.82
C CYS A 105 -2.01 2.67 -15.75
N PRO A 106 -1.42 2.93 -14.57
CA PRO A 106 0.02 2.85 -14.37
C PRO A 106 0.63 1.53 -14.85
N ASP A 107 1.85 1.59 -15.37
CA ASP A 107 2.54 0.47 -16.03
C ASP A 107 2.70 -0.80 -15.15
N TYR A 108 2.76 -0.64 -13.82
CA TYR A 108 2.82 -1.78 -12.90
C TYR A 108 1.55 -2.63 -12.89
N PHE A 109 0.43 -2.14 -13.41
CA PHE A 109 -0.81 -2.92 -13.54
C PHE A 109 -0.64 -4.10 -14.50
N ARG A 110 0.32 -4.03 -15.44
CA ARG A 110 0.63 -5.13 -16.34
C ARG A 110 1.05 -6.42 -15.61
N TRP A 111 1.54 -6.32 -14.37
CA TRP A 111 1.87 -7.49 -13.54
C TRP A 111 0.65 -8.34 -13.20
N ILE A 112 -0.57 -7.81 -13.27
CA ILE A 112 -1.82 -8.58 -13.11
C ILE A 112 -1.85 -9.74 -14.12
N HIS A 113 -1.50 -9.47 -15.39
CA HIS A 113 -1.47 -10.50 -16.43
C HIS A 113 -0.47 -11.61 -16.11
N GLN A 114 0.70 -11.24 -15.57
CA GLN A 114 1.75 -12.19 -15.20
C GLN A 114 1.35 -13.05 -14.01
N ASP A 115 0.75 -12.44 -12.98
CA ASP A 115 0.31 -13.14 -11.77
C ASP A 115 -0.87 -14.09 -12.05
N LEU A 116 -1.71 -13.77 -13.04
CA LEU A 116 -2.84 -14.62 -13.47
C LEU A 116 -2.51 -15.59 -14.62
N GLN A 117 -1.32 -15.51 -15.21
CA GLN A 117 -0.96 -16.24 -16.42
C GLN A 117 -1.12 -17.77 -16.28
N LEU A 118 -0.87 -18.30 -15.07
CA LEU A 118 -0.94 -19.74 -14.77
C LEU A 118 -2.33 -20.34 -15.04
N TRP A 119 -3.38 -19.55 -14.91
CA TRP A 119 -4.76 -19.98 -15.13
C TRP A 119 -5.32 -19.56 -16.49
N LYS A 120 -4.55 -18.86 -17.32
CA LYS A 120 -5.02 -18.35 -18.61
C LYS A 120 -5.46 -19.47 -19.56
N THR A 121 -4.79 -20.61 -19.54
CA THR A 121 -5.10 -21.78 -20.38
C THR A 121 -6.01 -22.79 -19.66
N SER A 122 -5.68 -23.11 -18.42
CA SER A 122 -6.39 -24.11 -17.62
C SER A 122 -7.73 -23.62 -17.07
N GLY A 123 -7.91 -22.32 -16.90
CA GLY A 123 -9.00 -21.71 -16.13
C GLY A 123 -9.01 -22.15 -14.67
N ILE A 124 -10.02 -21.69 -13.95
CA ILE A 124 -10.25 -22.01 -12.53
C ILE A 124 -11.58 -22.74 -12.42
N THR A 125 -11.54 -24.01 -12.04
CA THR A 125 -12.75 -24.82 -11.85
C THR A 125 -13.28 -24.71 -10.43
N GLU A 126 -14.56 -25.04 -10.23
CA GLU A 126 -15.17 -25.07 -8.90
C GLU A 126 -14.44 -26.05 -7.96
N ASP A 127 -14.07 -27.21 -8.48
CA ASP A 127 -13.30 -28.23 -7.77
C ASP A 127 -11.90 -27.73 -7.32
N MET A 128 -11.25 -26.85 -8.08
CA MET A 128 -10.02 -26.18 -7.63
C MET A 128 -10.27 -25.27 -6.42
N ILE A 129 -11.38 -24.54 -6.40
CA ILE A 129 -11.78 -23.70 -5.27
C ILE A 129 -12.14 -24.56 -4.06
N GLU A 130 -12.87 -25.65 -4.26
CA GLU A 130 -13.23 -26.57 -3.17
C GLU A 130 -11.99 -27.20 -2.51
N ARG A 131 -11.01 -27.65 -3.31
CA ARG A 131 -9.72 -28.15 -2.76
C ARG A 131 -8.92 -27.06 -2.04
N GLY A 132 -8.94 -25.83 -2.55
CA GLY A 132 -8.19 -24.72 -1.97
C GLY A 132 -8.66 -24.28 -0.58
N LYS A 133 -9.88 -24.66 -0.17
CA LYS A 133 -10.46 -24.26 1.14
C LYS A 133 -9.56 -24.60 2.32
N ALA A 134 -8.87 -25.74 2.28
CA ALA A 134 -7.98 -26.18 3.34
C ALA A 134 -6.83 -25.19 3.61
N SER A 135 -6.43 -24.43 2.58
CA SER A 135 -5.35 -23.44 2.66
C SER A 135 -5.85 -22.01 2.87
N ALA A 136 -7.16 -21.78 3.03
CA ALA A 136 -7.77 -20.46 3.11
C ALA A 136 -8.33 -20.15 4.51
N HIS A 137 -8.32 -18.86 4.88
CA HIS A 137 -8.99 -18.42 6.10
C HIS A 137 -10.48 -18.16 5.87
N PHE A 138 -10.83 -17.65 4.70
CA PHE A 138 -12.21 -17.45 4.28
C PHE A 138 -12.35 -17.47 2.75
N ARG A 139 -13.52 -17.90 2.27
CA ARG A 139 -13.98 -17.72 0.89
C ARG A 139 -14.82 -16.46 0.81
N LEU A 140 -14.61 -15.68 -0.23
CA LEU A 140 -15.40 -14.50 -0.56
C LEU A 140 -16.02 -14.72 -1.93
N VAL A 141 -17.34 -14.55 -2.00
CA VAL A 141 -18.10 -14.65 -3.24
C VAL A 141 -18.83 -13.34 -3.48
N ILE A 142 -18.74 -12.82 -4.69
CA ILE A 142 -19.55 -11.68 -5.16
C ILE A 142 -20.61 -12.25 -6.09
N VAL A 143 -21.88 -11.98 -5.77
CA VAL A 143 -23.03 -12.35 -6.62
C VAL A 143 -24.00 -11.19 -6.67
N GLY A 144 -24.30 -10.69 -7.87
CA GLY A 144 -25.24 -9.59 -8.09
C GLY A 144 -24.86 -8.32 -7.30
N GLY A 145 -23.56 -7.99 -7.26
CA GLY A 145 -23.04 -6.84 -6.50
C GLY A 145 -23.11 -6.97 -4.98
N ASN A 146 -23.38 -8.17 -4.46
CA ASN A 146 -23.40 -8.44 -3.02
C ASN A 146 -22.25 -9.35 -2.62
N VAL A 147 -21.64 -9.07 -1.46
CA VAL A 147 -20.50 -9.84 -0.94
C VAL A 147 -20.97 -10.86 0.09
N TYR A 148 -20.54 -12.10 -0.08
CA TYR A 148 -20.81 -13.22 0.82
C TYR A 148 -19.49 -13.81 1.29
N VAL A 149 -19.42 -14.15 2.58
CA VAL A 149 -18.20 -14.71 3.18
C VAL A 149 -18.52 -15.99 3.93
N GLU A 150 -17.82 -17.05 3.58
CA GLU A 150 -17.73 -18.31 4.34
C GLU A 150 -16.39 -18.33 5.07
N LYS A 151 -16.40 -18.50 6.39
CA LYS A 151 -15.17 -18.54 7.21
C LYS A 151 -14.76 -19.99 7.47
N TYR A 152 -13.46 -20.27 7.39
CA TYR A 152 -12.90 -21.62 7.61
C TYR A 152 -12.06 -21.67 8.89
N THR A 153 -10.98 -20.90 8.94
CA THR A 153 -10.08 -20.83 10.09
C THR A 153 -10.03 -19.42 10.65
N ARG A 154 -9.57 -19.25 11.90
CA ARG A 154 -9.45 -17.91 12.49
C ARG A 154 -8.32 -17.15 11.80
N PRO A 155 -8.60 -16.02 11.12
CA PRO A 155 -7.57 -15.20 10.51
C PRO A 155 -6.75 -14.48 11.57
N TYR A 156 -5.52 -14.12 11.22
CA TYR A 156 -4.64 -13.36 12.10
C TYR A 156 -5.18 -11.94 12.31
N GLN A 157 -5.41 -11.57 13.57
CA GLN A 157 -5.83 -10.24 14.02
C GLN A 157 -7.03 -9.66 13.22
N THR A 158 -6.94 -8.41 12.75
CA THR A 158 -8.00 -7.68 12.04
C THR A 158 -7.86 -7.76 10.51
N ARG A 159 -6.95 -8.59 9.99
CA ARG A 159 -6.63 -8.62 8.56
C ARG A 159 -7.83 -8.97 7.69
N ASP A 160 -8.63 -9.94 8.11
CA ASP A 160 -9.85 -10.30 7.38
C ASP A 160 -10.86 -9.16 7.35
N VAL A 161 -10.94 -8.36 8.42
CA VAL A 161 -11.83 -7.19 8.50
C VAL A 161 -11.43 -6.16 7.45
N PHE A 162 -10.15 -5.80 7.36
CA PHE A 162 -9.68 -4.79 6.42
C PHE A 162 -9.66 -5.28 4.97
N THR A 163 -9.38 -6.56 4.72
CA THR A 163 -9.52 -7.15 3.38
C THR A 163 -10.98 -7.08 2.90
N LYS A 164 -11.92 -7.50 3.74
CA LYS A 164 -13.36 -7.41 3.43
C LYS A 164 -13.81 -5.97 3.26
N TRP A 165 -13.31 -5.06 4.11
CA TRP A 165 -13.59 -3.64 4.01
C TRP A 165 -13.14 -3.03 2.69
N GLY A 166 -11.92 -3.35 2.23
CA GLY A 166 -11.40 -2.90 0.95
C GLY A 166 -12.27 -3.32 -0.23
N ILE A 167 -12.73 -4.58 -0.25
CA ILE A 167 -13.67 -5.08 -1.27
C ILE A 167 -15.01 -4.32 -1.19
N LEU A 168 -15.55 -4.12 0.01
CA LEU A 168 -16.80 -3.36 0.19
C LEU A 168 -16.65 -1.90 -0.27
N GLN A 169 -15.49 -1.27 -0.07
CA GLN A 169 -15.20 0.07 -0.55
C GLN A 169 -15.08 0.11 -2.07
N LEU A 170 -14.45 -0.90 -2.68
CA LEU A 170 -14.36 -1.05 -4.13
C LEU A 170 -15.75 -1.12 -4.78
N LEU A 171 -16.67 -1.92 -4.21
CA LEU A 171 -18.05 -2.03 -4.72
C LEU A 171 -18.84 -0.75 -4.55
N ARG A 172 -18.52 0.08 -3.54
CA ARG A 172 -19.11 1.42 -3.38
C ARG A 172 -18.51 2.43 -4.36
N LEU A 173 -17.23 2.28 -4.71
CA LEU A 173 -16.56 3.16 -5.66
C LEU A 173 -17.01 2.89 -7.10
N TYR A 174 -17.22 1.61 -7.47
CA TYR A 174 -17.71 1.18 -8.78
C TYR A 174 -18.95 0.28 -8.69
N PRO A 175 -20.12 0.81 -8.27
CA PRO A 175 -21.34 0.02 -8.18
C PRO A 175 -21.71 -0.62 -9.51
N GLY A 176 -21.91 -1.94 -9.50
CA GLY A 176 -22.35 -2.72 -10.67
C GLY A 176 -21.25 -3.02 -11.69
N LYS A 177 -20.00 -2.57 -11.48
CA LYS A 177 -18.89 -2.85 -12.41
C LYS A 177 -18.02 -4.04 -11.97
N VAL A 178 -18.02 -4.40 -10.68
CA VAL A 178 -17.27 -5.58 -10.20
C VAL A 178 -18.07 -6.85 -10.53
N PRO A 179 -17.50 -7.80 -11.29
CA PRO A 179 -18.23 -9.00 -11.72
C PRO A 179 -18.48 -9.98 -10.58
N ASP A 180 -19.39 -10.92 -10.84
CA ASP A 180 -19.56 -12.08 -9.99
C ASP A 180 -18.26 -12.91 -9.99
N LEU A 181 -17.77 -13.25 -8.81
CA LEU A 181 -16.52 -14.00 -8.65
C LEU A 181 -16.53 -14.82 -7.36
N ASP A 182 -15.63 -15.79 -7.31
CA ASP A 182 -15.45 -16.71 -6.19
C ASP A 182 -13.97 -16.90 -5.91
N ILE A 183 -13.51 -16.41 -4.76
CA ILE A 183 -12.09 -16.32 -4.45
C ILE A 183 -11.81 -16.72 -2.99
N LEU A 184 -10.67 -17.37 -2.81
CA LEU A 184 -10.16 -17.76 -1.51
C LEU A 184 -9.13 -16.75 -1.00
N PHE A 185 -9.28 -16.34 0.27
CA PHE A 185 -8.34 -15.44 0.92
C PHE A 185 -7.55 -16.16 2.00
N TYR A 186 -6.23 -16.03 1.89
CA TYR A 186 -5.29 -16.36 2.94
C TYR A 186 -4.73 -15.07 3.54
N SER A 187 -5.03 -14.80 4.83
CA SER A 187 -4.60 -13.61 5.55
C SER A 187 -3.36 -13.81 6.44
N GLY A 188 -2.60 -14.90 6.28
CA GLY A 188 -1.31 -15.07 6.95
C GLY A 188 -0.17 -14.32 6.26
N ASP A 189 1.03 -14.37 6.83
CA ASP A 189 2.22 -13.69 6.28
C ASP A 189 2.94 -14.48 5.19
N GLU A 190 2.76 -15.80 5.17
CA GLU A 190 3.42 -16.69 4.22
C GLU A 190 2.63 -16.83 2.92
N THR A 191 3.33 -16.92 1.80
CA THR A 191 2.73 -17.41 0.55
C THR A 191 2.44 -18.90 0.71
N LYS A 192 1.15 -19.29 0.67
CA LYS A 192 0.73 -20.70 0.83
C LYS A 192 0.70 -21.53 -0.44
N ILE A 193 0.96 -20.89 -1.58
CA ILE A 193 1.14 -21.57 -2.85
C ILE A 193 2.60 -21.36 -3.23
N MET A 194 3.48 -22.29 -2.84
CA MET A 194 4.86 -22.23 -3.31
C MET A 194 4.96 -22.95 -4.64
N ARG A 195 5.72 -22.37 -5.58
CA ARG A 195 6.02 -23.04 -6.85
C ARG A 195 6.68 -24.41 -6.65
N SER A 196 7.45 -24.56 -5.56
CA SER A 196 8.11 -25.79 -5.13
C SER A 196 7.15 -26.87 -4.62
N ASP A 197 5.97 -26.52 -4.09
CA ASP A 197 4.98 -27.51 -3.62
C ASP A 197 4.37 -28.31 -4.79
N TYR A 198 4.63 -27.86 -6.02
CA TYR A 198 4.33 -28.55 -7.26
C TYR A 198 5.58 -29.22 -7.87
N GLN A 199 6.69 -29.30 -7.13
CA GLN A 199 7.98 -29.93 -7.50
C GLN A 199 8.80 -30.53 -6.31
N GLY A 200 8.19 -30.99 -5.20
CA GLY A 200 8.85 -31.84 -4.18
C GLY A 200 9.14 -31.19 -2.80
N PRO A 201 9.62 -31.98 -1.79
CA PRO A 201 9.08 -31.91 -0.43
C PRO A 201 9.91 -31.11 0.60
N ASN A 202 9.19 -30.37 1.46
CA ASN A 202 9.55 -29.72 2.73
C ASN A 202 9.88 -28.22 2.70
N SER A 203 9.00 -27.41 3.30
CA SER A 203 9.31 -26.05 3.75
C SER A 203 8.81 -25.80 5.18
N THR A 204 9.62 -25.10 5.97
CA THR A 204 9.45 -24.88 7.42
C THR A 204 8.91 -23.47 7.71
N LEU A 205 8.03 -23.37 8.69
CA LEU A 205 7.30 -22.15 9.11
C LEU A 205 8.19 -21.12 9.82
N ALA A 206 7.93 -19.84 9.54
CA ALA A 206 8.47 -18.70 10.28
C ALA A 206 7.37 -18.07 11.17
N PRO A 207 7.73 -17.48 12.34
CA PRO A 207 6.72 -16.92 13.26
C PRO A 207 6.10 -15.61 12.73
N PRO A 208 4.80 -15.37 12.96
CA PRO A 208 4.13 -14.14 12.49
C PRO A 208 4.36 -12.95 13.44
N LEU A 209 4.66 -11.79 12.86
CA LEU A 209 4.66 -10.51 13.58
C LEU A 209 4.16 -9.42 12.65
N ALA A 210 2.88 -9.06 12.80
CA ALA A 210 2.27 -7.94 12.10
C ALA A 210 2.28 -6.70 12.99
N GLU A 211 2.67 -5.55 12.45
CA GLU A 211 2.42 -4.27 13.11
C GLU A 211 0.91 -3.99 13.13
N VAL A 212 0.31 -4.05 14.32
CA VAL A 212 -1.06 -3.59 14.58
C VAL A 212 -1.10 -2.08 14.72
N ASN A 213 -2.24 -1.47 14.41
CA ASN A 213 -2.53 -0.04 14.58
C ASN A 213 -1.88 0.91 13.55
N ILE A 214 -1.81 0.51 12.29
CA ILE A 214 -1.42 1.42 11.22
C ILE A 214 -2.67 2.13 10.67
N MET A 215 -2.64 3.47 10.68
CA MET A 215 -3.71 4.31 10.14
C MET A 215 -3.89 4.13 8.62
N PRO A 216 -5.03 4.56 8.04
CA PRO A 216 -5.22 4.55 6.60
C PRO A 216 -4.08 5.20 5.84
N TRP A 217 -3.78 4.67 4.65
CA TRP A 217 -2.58 5.05 3.90
C TRP A 217 -2.49 6.55 3.61
N GLU A 218 -3.60 7.21 3.25
CA GLU A 218 -3.57 8.65 2.97
C GLU A 218 -3.25 9.49 4.20
N ASP A 219 -3.80 9.13 5.36
CA ASP A 219 -3.50 9.80 6.64
C ASP A 219 -2.04 9.60 7.01
N MET A 220 -1.53 8.36 6.85
CA MET A 220 -0.13 8.05 7.10
C MET A 220 0.79 8.81 6.15
N LEU A 221 0.46 8.85 4.86
CA LEU A 221 1.24 9.58 3.86
C LEU A 221 1.26 11.08 4.15
N ARG A 222 0.12 11.67 4.54
CA ARG A 222 0.06 13.07 5.02
C ARG A 222 0.94 13.29 6.24
N ALA A 223 0.91 12.38 7.21
CA ALA A 223 1.74 12.46 8.41
C ALA A 223 3.24 12.37 8.07
N ILE A 224 3.63 11.45 7.18
CA ILE A 224 5.01 11.30 6.69
C ILE A 224 5.45 12.57 5.94
N LYS A 225 4.62 13.11 5.04
CA LYS A 225 4.90 14.36 4.31
C LYS A 225 5.05 15.56 5.26
N LYS A 226 4.30 15.60 6.36
CA LYS A 226 4.50 16.59 7.42
C LYS A 226 5.82 16.34 8.18
N GLY A 227 6.13 15.08 8.48
CA GLY A 227 7.36 14.66 9.15
C GLY A 227 8.62 15.03 8.38
N ARG A 228 8.70 14.72 7.08
CA ARG A 228 9.86 15.03 6.23
C ARG A 228 10.12 16.54 6.07
N LYS A 229 9.09 17.38 6.22
CA LYS A 229 9.22 18.84 6.19
C LYS A 229 9.78 19.43 7.49
N ARG A 230 9.73 18.68 8.60
CA ARG A 230 10.22 19.16 9.92
C ARG A 230 11.74 19.14 10.01
N THR A 231 12.39 18.16 9.38
CA THR A 231 13.85 17.98 9.43
C THR A 231 14.39 18.08 8.01
N LYS A 232 15.18 19.12 7.75
CA LYS A 232 15.88 19.27 6.47
C LYS A 232 16.86 18.13 6.26
N TRP A 233 17.20 17.81 5.02
CA TRP A 233 18.07 16.68 4.71
C TRP A 233 19.42 16.78 5.40
N GLU A 234 20.00 17.98 5.43
CA GLU A 234 21.31 18.29 6.00
C GLU A 234 21.32 18.14 7.54
N GLN A 235 20.14 18.09 8.16
CA GLN A 235 19.94 17.92 9.60
C GLN A 235 19.57 16.48 9.96
N ARG A 236 19.48 15.58 8.98
CA ARG A 236 19.20 14.17 9.25
C ARG A 236 20.48 13.50 9.72
N GLU A 237 20.30 12.60 10.67
CA GLU A 237 21.40 11.82 11.19
C GLU A 237 21.95 10.86 10.12
N PRO A 238 23.28 10.79 9.92
CA PRO A 238 23.93 10.01 8.87
C PRO A 238 24.10 8.51 9.26
N TYR A 239 23.07 7.91 9.86
CA TYR A 239 23.05 6.49 10.23
C TYR A 239 21.95 5.73 9.49
N ALA A 240 22.20 4.44 9.21
CA ALA A 240 21.13 3.52 8.87
C ALA A 240 20.29 3.22 10.12
N PHE A 241 18.97 3.28 10.00
CA PHE A 241 18.03 2.97 11.06
C PHE A 241 17.18 1.76 10.70
N TRP A 242 16.99 0.84 11.66
CA TRP A 242 16.00 -0.20 11.53
C TRP A 242 15.35 -0.63 12.82
N LYS A 243 14.10 -1.09 12.67
CA LYS A 243 13.31 -1.70 13.72
C LYS A 243 12.34 -2.68 13.07
N GLY A 244 12.17 -3.86 13.68
CA GLY A 244 11.29 -4.91 13.16
C GLY A 244 11.85 -6.30 13.50
N SER A 245 11.02 -7.32 13.35
CA SER A 245 11.42 -8.72 13.61
C SER A 245 11.22 -9.65 12.41
N THR A 246 10.25 -9.38 11.53
CA THR A 246 9.84 -10.28 10.43
C THR A 246 9.32 -9.49 9.20
N TRP A 247 8.46 -10.10 8.36
CA TRP A 247 7.86 -9.51 7.15
C TRP A 247 7.20 -8.16 7.44
N SER A 248 7.68 -7.09 6.80
CA SER A 248 7.23 -5.74 7.12
C SER A 248 6.40 -5.13 5.99
N VAL A 249 5.17 -4.74 6.32
CA VAL A 249 4.32 -3.88 5.47
C VAL A 249 4.83 -2.43 5.40
N SER A 250 5.99 -2.14 6.02
CA SER A 250 6.50 -0.78 6.16
C SER A 250 7.27 -0.25 4.96
N LYS A 251 7.57 -1.09 3.96
CA LYS A 251 8.27 -0.73 2.72
C LYS A 251 7.80 0.61 2.14
N LYS A 252 6.49 0.76 1.96
CA LYS A 252 5.88 1.99 1.41
C LYS A 252 6.07 3.21 2.33
N TYR A 253 6.05 3.06 3.65
CA TYR A 253 6.25 4.17 4.58
C TYR A 253 7.69 4.70 4.53
N ILE A 254 8.66 3.81 4.34
CA ILE A 254 10.09 4.16 4.29
C ILE A 254 10.42 4.91 3.03
N LEU A 255 9.97 4.37 1.90
CA LEU A 255 10.16 4.98 0.60
C LEU A 255 9.57 6.39 0.63
N ALA A 256 8.43 6.62 1.31
CA ALA A 256 7.83 7.93 1.45
C ALA A 256 8.61 8.95 2.33
N CYS A 257 9.70 8.57 2.99
CA CYS A 257 10.41 9.43 3.95
C CYS A 257 11.45 10.41 3.33
N ASP A 258 11.68 10.38 2.02
CA ASP A 258 12.80 11.07 1.33
C ASP A 258 14.20 10.60 1.83
N SER A 259 14.28 9.43 2.46
CA SER A 259 15.56 8.82 2.85
C SER A 259 15.98 7.77 1.83
N MET A 260 17.28 7.65 1.59
CA MET A 260 17.82 6.56 0.77
C MET A 260 17.42 5.22 1.39
N THR A 261 16.54 4.49 0.71
CA THR A 261 16.04 3.21 1.21
C THR A 261 17.05 2.12 0.89
N LEU A 262 17.61 1.46 1.91
CA LEU A 262 18.46 0.28 1.73
C LEU A 262 17.57 -0.96 1.63
N MET A 263 17.50 -1.58 0.45
CA MET A 263 16.61 -2.70 0.18
C MET A 263 17.39 -4.00 0.06
N ILE A 264 17.20 -4.88 1.04
CA ILE A 264 17.65 -6.27 0.95
C ILE A 264 16.91 -6.94 -0.20
N LYS A 265 17.66 -7.56 -1.12
CA LYS A 265 17.13 -8.25 -2.31
C LYS A 265 15.88 -9.06 -1.94
N PRO A 266 14.69 -8.69 -2.43
CA PRO A 266 13.44 -9.30 -1.96
C PRO A 266 13.32 -10.74 -2.46
N ARG A 267 12.78 -11.64 -1.62
CA ARG A 267 12.31 -12.96 -2.07
C ARG A 267 10.88 -12.94 -2.58
N TYR A 268 10.06 -12.06 -2.03
CA TYR A 268 8.67 -11.89 -2.45
C TYR A 268 8.39 -10.42 -2.71
N PHE A 269 7.46 -10.21 -3.63
CA PHE A 269 7.11 -8.92 -4.17
C PHE A 269 5.69 -8.54 -3.76
N ASP A 270 5.52 -7.30 -3.33
CA ASP A 270 4.22 -6.66 -3.32
C ASP A 270 3.86 -6.24 -4.75
N PHE A 271 2.56 -6.03 -5.00
CA PHE A 271 1.99 -5.77 -6.34
C PHE A 271 2.66 -4.64 -7.14
N PHE A 272 3.28 -3.66 -6.45
CA PHE A 272 3.99 -2.56 -7.09
C PHE A 272 5.52 -2.71 -7.10
N SER A 273 6.07 -3.54 -6.24
CA SER A 273 7.52 -3.54 -5.94
C SER A 273 8.38 -4.07 -7.09
N ARG A 274 7.80 -4.84 -8.02
CA ARG A 274 8.46 -5.30 -9.25
C ARG A 274 8.80 -4.17 -10.22
N SER A 275 8.12 -3.03 -10.11
CA SER A 275 8.39 -1.85 -10.94
C SER A 275 9.41 -0.89 -10.32
N MET A 276 10.04 -1.27 -9.20
CA MET A 276 11.09 -0.47 -8.59
C MET A 276 12.46 -0.78 -9.20
N MET A 277 13.29 0.25 -9.41
CA MET A 277 14.62 0.12 -9.98
C MET A 277 15.69 0.42 -8.91
N PRO A 278 16.71 -0.46 -8.75
CA PRO A 278 17.86 -0.16 -7.90
C PRO A 278 18.61 1.06 -8.41
N MET A 279 19.24 1.80 -7.50
CA MET A 279 19.92 3.08 -7.75
C MET A 279 19.04 4.22 -8.28
N GLN A 280 17.74 3.97 -8.52
CA GLN A 280 16.76 4.99 -8.84
C GLN A 280 15.80 5.20 -7.66
N HIS A 281 15.19 4.12 -7.14
CA HIS A 281 14.22 4.22 -6.04
C HIS A 281 14.78 3.76 -4.68
N TYR A 282 15.87 3.00 -4.70
CA TYR A 282 16.47 2.38 -3.50
C TYR A 282 17.93 1.95 -3.77
N TRP A 283 18.68 1.69 -2.72
CA TRP A 283 20.01 1.07 -2.77
C TRP A 283 19.92 -0.45 -2.55
N PRO A 284 20.43 -1.30 -3.46
CA PRO A 284 20.33 -2.76 -3.30
C PRO A 284 21.32 -3.32 -2.28
N ILE A 285 20.90 -4.31 -1.50
CA ILE A 285 21.71 -5.02 -0.50
C ILE A 285 21.60 -6.54 -0.73
N ARG A 286 22.73 -7.25 -0.82
CA ARG A 286 22.71 -8.72 -1.00
C ARG A 286 22.18 -9.42 0.24
N ARG A 287 21.65 -10.63 0.04
CA ARG A 287 21.15 -11.47 1.14
C ARG A 287 22.26 -12.22 1.87
N GLN A 288 23.34 -12.56 1.18
CA GLN A 288 24.42 -13.39 1.69
C GLN A 288 25.39 -12.57 2.55
N ASP A 289 25.76 -11.37 2.10
CA ASP A 289 26.80 -10.53 2.72
C ASP A 289 26.20 -9.22 3.29
N LYS A 290 25.02 -9.33 3.92
CA LYS A 290 24.18 -8.18 4.34
C LYS A 290 24.94 -7.16 5.17
N CYS A 291 25.70 -7.58 6.18
CA CYS A 291 26.36 -6.67 7.11
C CYS A 291 27.44 -5.82 6.42
N ARG A 292 28.23 -6.46 5.56
CA ARG A 292 29.29 -5.81 4.78
C ARG A 292 28.71 -4.83 3.77
N ASP A 293 27.66 -5.24 3.06
CA ASP A 293 26.96 -4.38 2.09
C ASP A 293 26.26 -3.20 2.76
N LEU A 294 25.63 -3.41 3.93
CA LEU A 294 24.99 -2.33 4.70
C LEU A 294 26.01 -1.30 5.16
N LYS A 295 27.15 -1.75 5.71
CA LYS A 295 28.21 -0.85 6.14
C LYS A 295 28.75 -0.02 4.96
N PHE A 296 29.02 -0.68 3.83
CA PHE A 296 29.44 0.01 2.62
C PHE A 296 28.38 1.01 2.12
N ALA A 297 27.10 0.64 2.10
CA ALA A 297 26.03 1.53 1.65
C ALA A 297 25.90 2.80 2.52
N VAL A 298 26.07 2.67 3.84
CA VAL A 298 26.06 3.81 4.77
C VAL A 298 27.27 4.70 4.53
N GLU A 299 28.47 4.13 4.44
CA GLU A 299 29.69 4.88 4.18
C GLU A 299 29.65 5.57 2.81
N TRP A 300 29.13 4.90 1.78
CA TRP A 300 28.90 5.49 0.47
C TRP A 300 27.90 6.65 0.54
N GLY A 301 26.75 6.46 1.19
CA GLY A 301 25.71 7.49 1.29
C GLY A 301 26.18 8.74 2.04
N ASN A 302 26.99 8.55 3.08
CA ASN A 302 27.57 9.66 3.84
C ASN A 302 28.63 10.43 3.05
N ASN A 303 29.31 9.76 2.10
CA ASN A 303 30.28 10.39 1.20
C ASN A 303 29.66 10.95 -0.09
N HIS A 304 28.40 10.59 -0.39
CA HIS A 304 27.67 10.96 -1.61
C HIS A 304 26.28 11.51 -1.26
N THR A 305 26.25 12.50 -0.36
CA THR A 305 25.01 12.97 0.28
C THR A 305 23.96 13.45 -0.70
N GLN A 306 24.34 14.12 -1.79
CA GLN A 306 23.39 14.57 -2.83
C GLN A 306 22.77 13.39 -3.56
N GLN A 307 23.57 12.41 -3.99
CA GLN A 307 23.07 11.23 -4.70
C GLN A 307 22.18 10.37 -3.79
N ALA A 308 22.55 10.22 -2.53
CA ALA A 308 21.72 9.54 -1.53
C ALA A 308 20.36 10.26 -1.34
N GLN A 309 20.36 11.60 -1.31
CA GLN A 309 19.13 12.39 -1.26
C GLN A 309 18.27 12.17 -2.51
N ASP A 310 18.88 12.16 -3.70
CA ASP A 310 18.16 12.02 -4.97
C ASP A 310 17.49 10.64 -5.08
N ILE A 311 18.19 9.57 -4.68
CA ILE A 311 17.60 8.22 -4.58
C ILE A 311 16.41 8.21 -3.61
N GLY A 312 16.58 8.84 -2.43
CA GLY A 312 15.51 8.93 -1.43
C GLY A 312 14.27 9.67 -1.93
N LYS A 313 14.46 10.82 -2.60
CA LYS A 313 13.38 11.62 -3.22
C LYS A 313 12.71 10.91 -4.38
N ALA A 314 13.46 10.17 -5.19
CA ALA A 314 12.91 9.38 -6.28
C ALA A 314 12.06 8.22 -5.75
N GLY A 315 12.51 7.54 -4.67
CA GLY A 315 11.73 6.51 -3.99
C GLY A 315 10.41 7.04 -3.40
N SER A 316 10.43 8.23 -2.78
CA SER A 316 9.22 8.85 -2.22
C SER A 316 8.25 9.30 -3.30
N LYS A 317 8.77 9.97 -4.34
CA LYS A 317 7.99 10.37 -5.51
C LYS A 317 7.29 9.18 -6.15
N PHE A 318 8.02 8.08 -6.38
CA PHE A 318 7.46 6.85 -6.93
C PHE A 318 6.25 6.38 -6.10
N ILE A 319 6.41 6.20 -4.78
CA ILE A 319 5.33 5.73 -3.91
C ILE A 319 4.14 6.70 -3.85
N GLU A 320 4.39 8.01 -3.85
CA GLU A 320 3.34 9.02 -3.88
C GLU A 320 2.50 8.95 -5.17
N GLU A 321 3.14 8.68 -6.30
CA GLU A 321 2.47 8.59 -7.61
C GLU A 321 1.75 7.25 -7.79
N ILE A 322 2.39 6.14 -7.45
CA ILE A 322 1.84 4.82 -7.75
C ILE A 322 0.83 4.32 -6.71
N LEU A 323 0.95 4.72 -5.43
CA LEU A 323 0.07 4.26 -4.36
C LEU A 323 -1.02 5.27 -3.97
N THR A 324 -1.61 6.00 -4.92
CA THR A 324 -2.84 6.74 -4.62
C THR A 324 -3.98 5.77 -4.29
N MET A 325 -4.95 6.14 -3.46
CA MET A 325 -6.09 5.25 -3.18
C MET A 325 -6.91 4.94 -4.44
N ARG A 326 -6.93 5.86 -5.42
CA ARG A 326 -7.49 5.59 -6.74
C ARG A 326 -6.78 4.43 -7.44
N ASN A 327 -5.45 4.47 -7.53
CA ASN A 327 -4.67 3.39 -8.14
C ASN A 327 -4.82 2.07 -7.36
N VAL A 328 -4.92 2.11 -6.03
CA VAL A 328 -5.15 0.90 -5.22
C VAL A 328 -6.49 0.26 -5.58
N TYR A 329 -7.58 1.04 -5.64
CA TYR A 329 -8.89 0.51 -6.02
C TYR A 329 -8.96 0.10 -7.48
N ASP A 330 -8.33 0.83 -8.41
CA ASP A 330 -8.27 0.44 -9.82
C ASP A 330 -7.47 -0.85 -10.03
N TYR A 331 -6.37 -1.04 -9.28
CA TYR A 331 -5.61 -2.29 -9.33
C TYR A 331 -6.44 -3.46 -8.82
N MET A 332 -7.14 -3.27 -7.68
CA MET A 332 -8.07 -4.27 -7.15
C MET A 332 -9.21 -4.58 -8.14
N PHE A 333 -9.78 -3.55 -8.78
CA PHE A 333 -10.81 -3.70 -9.80
C PHE A 333 -10.32 -4.60 -10.93
N HIS A 334 -9.19 -4.26 -11.54
CA HIS A 334 -8.65 -5.01 -12.68
C HIS A 334 -8.22 -6.42 -12.30
N LEU A 335 -7.59 -6.61 -11.14
CA LEU A 335 -7.21 -7.93 -10.66
C LEU A 335 -8.44 -8.84 -10.52
N LEU A 336 -9.50 -8.36 -9.87
CA LEU A 336 -10.73 -9.12 -9.67
C LEU A 336 -11.49 -9.34 -10.97
N ASN A 337 -11.50 -8.34 -11.86
CA ASN A 337 -12.14 -8.44 -13.16
C ASN A 337 -11.44 -9.48 -14.04
N GLU A 338 -10.12 -9.41 -14.20
CA GLU A 338 -9.36 -10.40 -14.97
C GLU A 338 -9.43 -11.79 -14.33
N TYR A 339 -9.37 -11.89 -13.00
CA TYR A 339 -9.55 -13.16 -12.29
C TYR A 339 -10.92 -13.80 -12.58
N SER A 340 -12.00 -13.01 -12.56
CA SER A 340 -13.36 -13.52 -12.78
C SER A 340 -13.53 -14.17 -14.16
N LYS A 341 -12.84 -13.66 -15.18
CA LYS A 341 -12.85 -14.22 -16.55
C LYS A 341 -12.22 -15.61 -16.64
N LEU A 342 -11.42 -15.99 -15.65
CA LEU A 342 -10.75 -17.29 -15.60
C LEU A 342 -11.65 -18.38 -14.98
N LEU A 343 -12.74 -17.99 -14.30
CA LEU A 343 -13.67 -18.94 -13.69
C LEU A 343 -14.43 -19.71 -14.79
N LYS A 344 -14.32 -21.04 -14.77
CA LYS A 344 -14.99 -21.96 -15.72
C LYS A 344 -16.40 -22.37 -15.28
N TYR A 345 -16.94 -21.69 -14.28
CA TYR A 345 -18.24 -21.97 -13.70
C TYR A 345 -18.87 -20.66 -13.24
N LYS A 346 -20.19 -20.64 -13.08
CA LYS A 346 -20.91 -19.48 -12.56
C LYS A 346 -20.83 -19.49 -11.02
N PRO A 347 -20.28 -18.44 -10.38
CA PRO A 347 -20.26 -18.34 -8.93
C PRO A 347 -21.67 -18.45 -8.33
N THR A 348 -21.80 -19.26 -7.29
CA THR A 348 -23.03 -19.37 -6.49
C THR A 348 -22.71 -19.11 -5.02
N VAL A 349 -23.72 -18.71 -4.25
CA VAL A 349 -23.53 -18.42 -2.82
C VAL A 349 -23.42 -19.74 -2.05
N PRO A 350 -22.28 -20.03 -1.38
CA PRO A 350 -22.14 -21.24 -0.58
C PRO A 350 -23.14 -21.27 0.57
N SER A 351 -23.66 -22.44 0.92
CA SER A 351 -24.71 -22.59 1.95
C SER A 351 -24.34 -22.04 3.33
N LYS A 352 -23.05 -22.09 3.68
CA LYS A 352 -22.51 -21.56 4.96
C LYS A 352 -22.04 -20.10 4.86
N ALA A 353 -22.09 -19.49 3.68
CA ALA A 353 -21.66 -18.11 3.49
C ALA A 353 -22.70 -17.13 4.06
N ARG A 354 -22.23 -16.03 4.62
CA ARG A 354 -23.08 -14.94 5.12
C ARG A 354 -22.86 -13.68 4.32
N ARG A 355 -23.95 -13.01 3.92
CA ARG A 355 -23.88 -11.69 3.30
C ARG A 355 -23.22 -10.70 4.26
N ILE A 356 -22.27 -9.91 3.75
CA ILE A 356 -21.63 -8.82 4.46
C ILE A 356 -21.80 -7.49 3.71
N CYS A 357 -21.72 -6.40 4.46
CA CYS A 357 -21.83 -5.01 4.02
C CYS A 357 -21.02 -4.11 4.95
N VAL A 358 -20.92 -2.82 4.62
CA VAL A 358 -20.14 -1.84 5.39
C VAL A 358 -20.62 -1.75 6.85
N GLU A 359 -21.93 -1.74 7.09
CA GLU A 359 -22.51 -1.67 8.44
C GLU A 359 -22.17 -2.92 9.25
N SER A 360 -22.39 -4.09 8.65
CA SER A 360 -22.14 -5.38 9.30
C SER A 360 -20.67 -5.60 9.65
N THR A 361 -19.76 -4.85 9.02
CA THR A 361 -18.31 -4.93 9.18
C THR A 361 -17.81 -3.88 10.17
N ALA A 362 -18.10 -2.60 9.91
CA ALA A 362 -17.61 -1.47 10.71
C ALA A 362 -18.30 -1.33 12.06
N CYS A 363 -19.62 -1.54 12.14
CA CYS A 363 -20.37 -1.30 13.38
C CYS A 363 -20.08 -2.34 14.48
N LYS A 364 -19.42 -3.45 14.14
CA LYS A 364 -18.92 -4.44 15.11
C LYS A 364 -17.56 -4.07 15.69
N GLN A 365 -16.83 -3.15 15.05
CA GLN A 365 -15.50 -2.75 15.51
C GLN A 365 -15.60 -1.69 16.62
N LYS A 366 -14.55 -1.62 17.44
CA LYS A 366 -14.41 -0.66 18.55
C LYS A 366 -13.05 0.02 18.50
N GLY A 367 -12.94 1.16 19.16
CA GLY A 367 -11.70 1.94 19.28
C GLY A 367 -11.12 2.34 17.92
N VAL A 368 -9.78 2.32 17.84
CA VAL A 368 -9.00 2.75 16.65
C VAL A 368 -9.38 2.00 15.38
N TRP A 369 -9.79 0.73 15.47
CA TRP A 369 -10.19 -0.03 14.29
C TRP A 369 -11.47 0.50 13.66
N LYS A 370 -12.44 0.91 14.49
CA LYS A 370 -13.66 1.56 13.98
C LYS A 370 -13.31 2.89 13.33
N GLU A 371 -12.44 3.67 13.95
CA GLU A 371 -11.98 4.95 13.42
C GLU A 371 -11.32 4.81 12.05
N PHE A 372 -10.40 3.85 11.87
CA PHE A 372 -9.73 3.61 10.60
C PHE A 372 -10.70 3.17 9.48
N LEU A 373 -11.69 2.35 9.80
CA LEU A 373 -12.73 1.99 8.82
C LEU A 373 -13.54 3.23 8.41
N PHE A 374 -13.92 4.07 9.37
CA PHE A 374 -14.67 5.30 9.09
C PHE A 374 -13.85 6.32 8.28
N GLN A 375 -12.57 6.49 8.60
CA GLN A 375 -11.66 7.37 7.87
C GLN A 375 -11.45 6.92 6.41
N SER A 376 -11.46 5.61 6.17
CA SER A 376 -11.30 5.00 4.83
C SER A 376 -12.63 4.69 4.12
N LEU A 377 -13.76 5.22 4.60
CA LEU A 377 -15.07 5.00 3.99
C LEU A 377 -15.20 5.74 2.65
N VAL A 378 -15.51 5.00 1.58
CA VAL A 378 -15.93 5.56 0.29
C VAL A 378 -17.34 6.11 0.45
N LYS A 379 -17.47 7.44 0.35
CA LYS A 379 -18.70 8.18 0.63
C LYS A 379 -19.65 8.30 -0.56
N SER A 380 -19.17 8.12 -1.78
CA SER A 380 -19.97 8.21 -3.02
C SER A 380 -19.32 7.37 -4.12
N PRO A 381 -20.07 7.00 -5.17
CA PRO A 381 -19.50 6.40 -6.38
C PRO A 381 -18.47 7.32 -7.02
N SER A 382 -17.59 6.74 -7.82
CA SER A 382 -16.71 7.53 -8.66
C SER A 382 -17.44 8.04 -9.90
N HIS A 383 -17.31 9.34 -10.17
CA HIS A 383 -17.75 9.94 -11.43
C HIS A 383 -16.85 9.60 -12.63
N LYS A 384 -15.68 8.97 -12.37
CA LYS A 384 -14.74 8.48 -13.38
C LYS A 384 -14.73 6.95 -13.42
N PRO A 385 -14.87 6.30 -14.58
CA PRO A 385 -14.70 4.86 -14.70
C PRO A 385 -13.25 4.47 -14.36
N PRO A 386 -13.00 3.21 -13.95
CA PRO A 386 -11.64 2.71 -13.77
C PRO A 386 -10.75 3.01 -15.00
N CYS A 387 -9.47 3.28 -14.78
CA CYS A 387 -8.51 3.46 -15.87
C CYS A 387 -8.46 2.23 -16.80
N GLU A 388 -7.92 2.37 -18.00
CA GLU A 388 -7.78 1.26 -18.94
C GLU A 388 -6.57 0.38 -18.61
N LEU A 389 -6.79 -0.93 -18.43
CA LEU A 389 -5.73 -1.88 -18.13
C LEU A 389 -4.78 -2.02 -19.33
N PRO A 390 -3.48 -1.70 -19.20
CA PRO A 390 -2.52 -1.89 -20.28
C PRO A 390 -2.36 -3.38 -20.66
N PRO A 391 -1.94 -3.67 -21.89
CA PRO A 391 -1.67 -5.04 -22.34
C PRO A 391 -0.50 -5.66 -21.54
N PRO A 392 -0.37 -7.01 -21.52
CA PRO A 392 0.75 -7.66 -20.85
C PRO A 392 2.11 -7.16 -21.36
N TYR A 393 3.15 -7.32 -20.55
CA TYR A 393 4.51 -7.13 -21.05
C TYR A 393 4.85 -8.21 -22.08
N GLU A 394 5.61 -7.82 -23.10
CA GLU A 394 6.29 -8.79 -23.94
C GLU A 394 7.33 -9.58 -23.11
N PRO A 395 7.48 -10.90 -23.30
CA PRO A 395 8.44 -11.70 -22.53
C PRO A 395 9.87 -11.14 -22.58
N GLN A 396 10.27 -10.58 -23.72
CA GLN A 396 11.57 -9.94 -23.91
C GLN A 396 11.72 -8.68 -23.06
N ALA A 397 10.65 -7.90 -22.89
CA ALA A 397 10.68 -6.69 -22.05
C ALA A 397 10.83 -7.04 -20.56
N ILE A 398 10.18 -8.13 -20.10
CA ILE A 398 10.36 -8.65 -18.75
C ILE A 398 11.82 -9.05 -18.54
N GLN A 399 12.39 -9.85 -19.46
CA GLN A 399 13.78 -10.31 -19.37
C GLN A 399 14.75 -9.12 -19.38
N ALA A 400 14.57 -8.15 -20.28
CA ALA A 400 15.39 -6.96 -20.34
C ALA A 400 15.35 -6.14 -19.03
N SER A 401 14.17 -6.03 -18.39
CA SER A 401 14.05 -5.38 -17.09
C SER A 401 14.79 -6.15 -15.99
N MET A 402 14.72 -7.49 -16.00
CA MET A 402 15.43 -8.34 -15.04
C MET A 402 16.95 -8.23 -15.23
N ASP A 403 17.42 -8.25 -16.47
CA ASP A 403 18.85 -8.12 -16.81
C ASP A 403 19.38 -6.75 -16.40
N LYS A 404 18.60 -5.68 -16.63
CA LYS A 404 18.95 -4.33 -16.19
C LYS A 404 19.11 -4.26 -14.67
N ILE A 405 18.16 -4.82 -13.92
CA ILE A 405 18.24 -4.88 -12.45
C ILE A 405 19.48 -5.66 -12.01
N ALA A 406 19.72 -6.84 -12.60
CA ALA A 406 20.86 -7.68 -12.26
C ALA A 406 22.21 -7.00 -12.56
N ASN A 407 22.30 -6.25 -13.67
CA ASN A 407 23.49 -5.51 -14.01
C ASN A 407 23.78 -4.36 -13.03
N ILE A 408 22.76 -3.62 -12.61
CA ILE A 408 22.89 -2.57 -11.60
C ILE A 408 23.29 -3.17 -10.24
N ASP A 409 22.63 -4.27 -9.82
CA ASP A 409 23.00 -5.00 -8.60
C ASP A 409 24.50 -5.37 -8.64
N LYS A 410 24.96 -5.99 -9.74
CA LYS A 410 26.37 -6.38 -9.93
C LYS A 410 27.33 -5.20 -9.91
N GLN A 411 26.93 -4.06 -10.46
CA GLN A 411 27.73 -2.83 -10.43
C GLN A 411 27.93 -2.33 -8.99
N VAL A 412 26.86 -2.27 -8.20
CA VAL A 412 26.91 -1.87 -6.78
C VAL A 412 27.76 -2.84 -5.96
N GLU A 413 27.63 -4.15 -6.23
CA GLU A 413 28.46 -5.19 -5.62
C GLU A 413 29.96 -4.98 -5.91
N ASN A 414 30.29 -4.66 -7.16
CA ASN A 414 31.67 -4.37 -7.55
C ASN A 414 32.23 -3.14 -6.83
N TRP A 415 31.44 -2.07 -6.67
CA TRP A 415 31.86 -0.89 -5.89
C TRP A 415 32.19 -1.26 -4.44
N GLY A 416 31.34 -2.10 -3.82
CA GLY A 416 31.60 -2.62 -2.48
C GLY A 416 32.89 -3.43 -2.40
N ASN A 417 33.09 -4.36 -3.33
CA ASN A 417 34.31 -5.18 -3.38
C ASN A 417 35.58 -4.32 -3.49
N VAL A 418 35.58 -3.33 -4.39
CA VAL A 418 36.71 -2.40 -4.55
C VAL A 418 36.97 -1.61 -3.26
N TYR A 419 35.91 -1.12 -2.61
CA TYR A 419 36.03 -0.39 -1.35
C TYR A 419 36.70 -1.23 -0.26
N TRP A 420 36.26 -2.47 -0.07
CA TRP A 420 36.81 -3.36 0.95
C TRP A 420 38.23 -3.84 0.64
N ASN A 421 38.58 -4.06 -0.62
CA ASN A 421 39.95 -4.41 -1.00
C ASN A 421 40.91 -3.28 -0.62
N LYS A 422 40.58 -2.02 -0.96
CA LYS A 422 41.39 -0.85 -0.58
C LYS A 422 41.57 -0.71 0.92
N LEU A 423 40.52 -0.96 1.70
CA LEU A 423 40.60 -0.92 3.17
C LEU A 423 41.53 -2.01 3.73
N ASN A 424 41.52 -3.21 3.14
CA ASN A 424 42.42 -4.28 3.57
C ASN A 424 43.88 -3.94 3.25
N ASP A 425 44.13 -3.36 2.07
CA ASP A 425 45.47 -2.92 1.66
C ASP A 425 46.02 -1.77 2.51
N THR A 426 45.15 -0.96 3.13
CA THR A 426 45.54 0.17 4.00
C THR A 426 45.76 -0.25 5.46
N ASN A 427 45.27 -1.44 5.85
CA ASN A 427 45.41 -1.98 7.22
C ASN A 427 46.51 -3.07 7.32
N GLN A 428 47.17 -3.39 6.22
CA GLN A 428 48.47 -4.08 6.16
C GLN A 428 49.59 -3.05 6.22
#